data_AF-A0A821D769-F1
#
_entry.id   AF-A0A821D769-F1
#
_cell.length_a   1.000
_cell.length_b   1.000
_cell.length_c   1.000
_cell.angle_alpha   90.00
_cell.angle_beta   90.00
_cell.angle_gamma   90.00
#
_symmetry.space_group_name_H-M   'P 1'
#
loop_
_entity.id
_entity.type
_entity.pdbx_description
1 polymer ?
#
loop_
_entity_poly.entity_id
_entity_poly.type
_entity_poly.pdbx_seq_one_letter_code
_entity_poly.pdbx_strand_id
1 'polypeptide(L)' 'MDSRGQGRSTSSSSDITYDLMTADVIGLLDYLGITQAYVVGWSDGAIIGLNLAMNYSNRLIALFAFAAN' A
#
# COMPACT_ATOMS: atom_id res chain seq x y z
N MET A 1 6.61 4.79 -3.74
CA MET A 1 5.90 4.37 -4.98
C MET A 1 4.93 5.47 -5.35
N ASP A 2 4.69 5.69 -6.64
CA ASP A 2 3.52 6.45 -7.07
C ASP A 2 2.33 5.48 -7.07
N SER A 3 1.22 5.82 -6.41
CA SER A 3 0.03 4.96 -6.38
C SER A 3 -0.62 4.85 -7.75
N ARG A 4 -1.41 3.79 -7.99
CA ARG A 4 -2.21 3.66 -9.22
C ARG A 4 -2.97 4.96 -9.53
N GLY A 5 -2.94 5.38 -10.78
CA GLY A 5 -3.57 6.63 -11.24
C GLY A 5 -2.94 7.92 -10.72
N GLN A 6 -1.77 7.86 -10.08
CA GLN A 6 -1.03 9.02 -9.59
C GLN A 6 0.38 9.06 -10.19
N GLY A 7 0.93 10.26 -10.35
CA GLY A 7 2.32 10.47 -10.77
C GLY A 7 2.65 9.78 -12.10
N ARG A 8 3.65 8.90 -12.08
CA ARG A 8 4.10 8.11 -13.24
C ARG A 8 3.51 6.69 -13.29
N SER A 9 2.71 6.30 -12.32
CA SER A 9 2.05 5.00 -12.32
C SER A 9 0.84 5.00 -13.25
N THR A 10 0.59 3.84 -13.87
CA THR A 10 -0.56 3.67 -14.75
C THR A 10 -1.88 3.79 -14.00
N SER A 11 -2.93 4.18 -14.72
CA SER A 11 -4.32 4.10 -14.27
C SER A 11 -4.99 2.85 -14.85
N SER A 12 -6.13 2.47 -14.28
CA SER A 12 -7.03 1.46 -14.84
C SER A 12 -8.46 1.99 -14.84
N SER A 13 -9.36 1.30 -15.55
CA SER A 13 -10.80 1.59 -15.50
C SER A 13 -11.49 0.99 -14.26
N SER A 14 -10.75 0.33 -13.39
CA SER A 14 -11.27 -0.23 -12.15
C SER A 14 -11.49 0.87 -11.12
N ASP A 15 -12.52 0.73 -10.29
CA ASP A 15 -12.72 1.62 -9.15
C ASP A 15 -11.51 1.56 -8.21
N ILE A 16 -11.07 2.73 -7.75
CA ILE A 16 -9.97 2.84 -6.79
C ILE A 16 -10.53 2.54 -5.40
N THR A 17 -10.07 1.45 -4.79
CA THR A 17 -10.40 1.05 -3.41
C THR A 17 -9.13 0.85 -2.59
N TYR A 18 -9.24 0.96 -1.25
CA TYR A 18 -8.09 0.72 -0.37
C TYR A 18 -7.56 -0.71 -0.47
N ASP A 19 -8.42 -1.71 -0.67
CA ASP A 19 -7.99 -3.09 -0.87
C ASP A 19 -7.16 -3.23 -2.15
N LEU A 20 -7.62 -2.61 -3.23
CA LEU A 20 -6.93 -2.64 -4.51
C LEU A 20 -5.57 -1.93 -4.46
N MET A 21 -5.49 -0.81 -3.75
CA MET A 21 -4.21 -0.10 -3.53
C MET A 21 -3.28 -0.86 -2.57
N THR A 22 -3.83 -1.58 -1.59
CA THR A 22 -3.04 -2.46 -0.71
C THR A 22 -2.47 -3.64 -1.49
N ALA A 23 -3.24 -4.21 -2.42
CA ALA A 23 -2.76 -5.26 -3.32
C ALA A 23 -1.62 -4.78 -4.23
N ASP A 24 -1.59 -3.49 -4.64
CA ASP A 24 -0.43 -2.96 -5.37
C ASP A 24 0.84 -2.95 -4.54
N VAL A 25 0.73 -2.62 -3.25
CA VAL A 25 1.89 -2.66 -2.34
C VAL A 25 2.42 -4.09 -2.28
N ILE A 26 1.54 -5.08 -2.13
CA ILE A 26 1.92 -6.50 -2.14
C ILE A 26 2.59 -6.90 -3.46
N GLY A 27 1.97 -6.58 -4.59
CA GLY A 27 2.52 -6.89 -5.91
C GLY A 27 3.87 -6.21 -6.16
N LEU A 28 4.06 -4.99 -5.68
CA LEU A 28 5.34 -4.28 -5.75
C LEU A 28 6.39 -4.95 -4.87
N LEU A 29 6.06 -5.33 -3.64
CA LEU A 29 6.98 -6.06 -2.76
C LEU A 29 7.40 -7.40 -3.39
N ASP A 30 6.46 -8.14 -3.99
CA ASP A 30 6.74 -9.40 -4.68
C ASP A 30 7.66 -9.19 -5.89
N TYR A 31 7.38 -8.19 -6.72
CA TYR A 31 8.22 -7.83 -7.86
C TYR A 31 9.65 -7.48 -7.45
N LEU A 32 9.82 -6.81 -6.31
CA LEU A 32 11.13 -6.44 -5.76
C LEU A 32 11.80 -7.56 -4.95
N GLY A 33 11.13 -8.69 -4.74
CA GLY A 33 11.64 -9.79 -3.89
C GLY A 33 11.71 -9.44 -2.40
N ILE A 34 10.92 -8.48 -1.92
CA ILE A 34 10.90 -8.04 -0.53
C ILE A 34 9.83 -8.82 0.25
N THR A 35 10.28 -9.67 1.17
CA THR A 35 9.36 -10.47 2.01
C THR A 35 8.60 -9.61 3.02
N GLN A 36 9.29 -8.69 3.70
CA GLN A 36 8.68 -7.79 4.69
C GLN A 36 9.28 -6.38 4.59
N ALA A 37 8.49 -5.37 4.91
CA ALA A 37 8.92 -3.97 4.89
C ALA A 37 8.45 -3.17 6.10
N TYR A 38 9.21 -2.14 6.46
CA TYR A 38 8.69 -1.02 7.25
C TYR A 38 7.87 -0.11 6.33
N VAL A 39 6.69 0.31 6.79
CA VAL A 39 5.79 1.15 5.99
C VAL A 39 5.56 2.49 6.70
N VAL A 40 5.66 3.56 5.92
CA VAL A 40 5.32 4.93 6.33
C VAL A 40 4.19 5.41 5.43
N GLY A 41 3.02 5.63 6.01
CA GLY A 41 1.81 6.04 5.30
C GLY A 41 1.29 7.39 5.75
N TRP A 42 0.88 8.24 4.81
CA TRP A 42 0.25 9.54 5.05
C TRP A 42 -1.08 9.64 4.32
N SER A 43 -2.13 10.16 4.98
CA SER A 43 -3.49 10.28 4.42
C SER A 43 -4.02 8.92 3.93
N ASP A 44 -4.36 8.79 2.65
CA ASP A 44 -4.80 7.53 2.07
C ASP A 44 -3.72 6.44 2.19
N GLY A 45 -2.44 6.83 2.15
CA GLY A 45 -1.32 5.93 2.40
C GLY A 45 -1.31 5.37 3.82
N ALA A 46 -1.81 6.11 4.80
CA ALA A 46 -1.95 5.62 6.16
C ALA A 46 -3.06 4.55 6.26
N ILE A 47 -4.17 4.73 5.55
CA ILE A 47 -5.27 3.76 5.48
C ILE A 47 -4.81 2.47 4.76
N ILE A 48 -4.07 2.61 3.66
CA ILE A 48 -3.41 1.48 2.97
C ILE A 48 -2.46 0.75 3.93
N GLY A 49 -1.67 1.48 4.71
CA GLY A 49 -0.79 0.91 5.73
C GLY A 49 -1.56 0.11 6.80
N LEU A 50 -2.69 0.64 7.29
CA LEU A 50 -3.55 -0.06 8.24
C LEU A 50 -4.17 -1.32 7.63
N ASN A 51 -4.61 -1.25 6.37
CA ASN A 51 -5.16 -2.40 5.63
C ASN A 51 -4.09 -3.50 5.45
N LEU A 52 -2.84 -3.11 5.11
CA LEU A 52 -1.70 -4.02 5.08
C LEU A 52 -1.46 -4.69 6.45
N ALA A 53 -1.52 -3.93 7.55
CA ALA A 53 -1.35 -4.45 8.90
C ALA A 53 -2.44 -5.46 9.29
N MET A 54 -3.68 -5.24 8.86
CA MET A 54 -4.81 -6.13 9.16
C MET A 54 -4.81 -7.40 8.31
N ASN A 55 -4.57 -7.27 7.00
CA ASN A 55 -4.80 -8.34 6.04
C ASN A 55 -3.52 -9.04 5.54
N TYR A 56 -2.36 -8.39 5.70
CA TYR A 56 -1.06 -8.86 5.21
C TYR A 56 0.03 -8.65 6.27
N SER A 57 -0.29 -8.92 7.54
CA SER A 57 0.63 -8.71 8.67
C SER A 57 1.97 -9.44 8.50
N ASN A 58 1.99 -10.57 7.78
CA ASN A 58 3.21 -11.30 7.45
C ASN A 58 4.15 -10.55 6.47
N ARG A 59 3.72 -9.43 5.90
CA ARG A 59 4.48 -8.57 4.96
C ARG A 59 4.93 -7.25 5.60
N LEU A 60 4.56 -6.99 6.85
CA LEU A 60 4.82 -5.75 7.54
C LEU A 60 5.71 -5.98 8.76
N ILE A 61 6.81 -5.23 8.87
CA ILE A 61 7.68 -5.24 10.05
C ILE A 61 7.13 -4.26 11.11
N ALA A 62 6.84 -3.02 10.69
CA ALA A 62 6.15 -2.02 11.49
C ALA A 62 5.54 -0.93 10.59
N LEU A 63 4.51 -0.26 11.10
CA LEU A 63 3.79 0.81 10.42
C LEU A 63 3.91 2.13 11.20
N PHE A 64 4.28 3.19 10.50
CA PHE A 64 3.99 4.56 10.91
C PHE A 64 2.83 5.10 10.08
N ALA A 65 1.68 5.33 10.71
CA ALA A 65 0.48 5.84 10.08
C ALA A 65 0.22 7.28 10.56
N PHE A 66 0.10 8.22 9.62
CA PHE A 66 -0.12 9.63 9.93
C PHE A 66 -1.28 10.23 9.15
N ALA A 67 -2.15 10.97 9.85
CA ALA A 67 -3.30 11.68 9.29
C ALA A 67 -4.26 10.79 8.45
N ALA A 68 -4.56 9.57 8.93
CA ALA A 68 -5.63 8.75 8.36
C ALA A 68 -7.01 9.39 8.62
N ASN A 69 -7.97 9.18 7.72
CA ASN A 69 -9.37 9.62 7.81
C ASN A 69 -10.32 8.43 7.83
#